data_AF-A0A813MK68-F1
#
_entry.id   AF-A0A813MK68-F1
#
_cell.length_a   1.000
_cell.length_b   1.000
_cell.length_c   1.000
_cell.angle_alpha   90.00
_cell.angle_beta   90.00
_cell.angle_gamma   90.00
#
_symmetry.space_group_name_H-M   'P 1'
#
loop_
_entity.id
_entity.type
_entity.pdbx_description
1 polymer ?
#
loop_
_entity_poly.entity_id
_entity_poly.type
_entity_poly.pdbx_seq_one_letter_code
_entity_poly.pdbx_strand_id
1 'polypeptide(L)'
;MSRLDYSPMGRKLETLDAGFSAYCGFIHMEAVHRNPIMLVVASYLYSRMKAKQYVTKNLMMMMKNDRKSSKDYSSKVVQKWHLVILLLRNPSLVFLRKHALSQIENKKTKTLNEVNRRQSCIEQTLHRPSLVSEIDLQNMWQKNVN
;
A
#
# COMPACT_ATOMS: atom_id res chain seq x y z
N MET A 1 -17.50 -11.22 41.97
CA MET A 1 -17.57 -11.77 40.60
C MET A 1 -16.57 -11.00 39.75
N SER A 2 -15.39 -11.58 39.46
CA SER A 2 -14.25 -10.89 38.81
C SER A 2 -14.03 -11.34 37.37
N ARG A 3 -15.09 -11.74 36.69
CA ARG A 3 -15.09 -12.24 35.31
C ARG A 3 -15.61 -11.14 34.38
N LEU A 4 -14.91 -10.92 33.28
CA LEU A 4 -15.22 -9.88 32.27
C LEU A 4 -15.73 -10.46 30.95
N ASP A 5 -15.79 -11.80 30.85
CA ASP A 5 -16.18 -12.56 29.68
C ASP A 5 -17.69 -12.61 29.43
N TYR A 6 -18.50 -12.22 30.42
CA TYR A 6 -19.94 -12.07 30.28
C TYR A 6 -20.44 -10.92 31.14
N SER A 7 -21.50 -10.24 30.69
CA SER A 7 -22.19 -9.26 31.53
C SER A 7 -23.23 -9.96 32.41
N PRO A 8 -23.32 -9.65 33.71
CA PRO A 8 -24.45 -10.09 34.55
C PRO A 8 -25.76 -9.38 34.17
N MET A 9 -25.67 -8.29 33.40
CA MET A 9 -26.83 -7.58 32.87
C MET A 9 -27.35 -8.29 31.61
N GLY A 10 -28.66 -8.25 31.37
CA GLY A 10 -29.24 -8.90 30.18
C GLY A 10 -28.72 -8.30 28.86
N ARG A 11 -28.85 -9.02 27.75
CA ARG A 11 -28.30 -8.67 26.41
C ARG A 11 -28.48 -7.21 25.96
N LYS A 12 -29.59 -6.58 26.32
CA LYS A 12 -29.89 -5.18 25.95
C LYS A 12 -29.12 -4.14 26.78
N LEU A 13 -28.56 -4.54 27.93
CA LEU A 13 -27.88 -3.70 28.91
C LEU A 13 -26.39 -4.05 29.04
N GLU A 14 -25.87 -4.96 28.23
CA GLU A 14 -24.45 -5.33 28.18
C GLU A 14 -23.53 -4.12 27.94
N THR A 15 -24.01 -3.10 27.23
CA THR A 15 -23.27 -1.87 26.96
C THR A 15 -23.14 -0.95 28.17
N LEU A 16 -23.96 -1.13 29.21
CA LEU A 16 -23.86 -0.37 30.47
C LEU A 16 -22.83 -0.96 31.42
N ASP A 17 -22.44 -2.21 31.20
CA ASP A 17 -21.38 -2.86 31.95
C ASP A 17 -20.01 -2.47 31.39
N ALA A 18 -19.35 -1.56 32.09
CA ALA A 18 -18.03 -1.06 31.72
C ALA A 18 -16.97 -2.19 31.65
N GLY A 19 -17.10 -3.22 32.50
CA GLY A 19 -16.17 -4.35 32.51
C GLY A 19 -16.28 -5.21 31.26
N PHE A 20 -17.51 -5.59 30.91
CA PHE A 20 -17.79 -6.36 29.69
C PHE A 20 -17.47 -5.56 28.41
N SER A 21 -17.79 -4.26 28.40
CA SER A 21 -17.44 -3.37 27.27
C SER A 21 -15.93 -3.25 27.07
N ALA A 22 -15.16 -3.11 28.15
CA ALA A 22 -13.69 -3.05 28.08
C ALA A 22 -13.11 -4.37 27.54
N TYR A 23 -13.65 -5.52 27.98
CA TYR A 23 -13.25 -6.83 27.47
C TYR A 23 -13.55 -6.98 25.97
N CYS A 24 -14.74 -6.59 25.52
CA CYS A 24 -15.07 -6.60 24.09
C CYS A 24 -14.10 -5.75 23.29
N GLY A 25 -13.80 -4.53 23.77
CA GLY A 25 -12.80 -3.66 23.14
C GLY A 25 -11.42 -4.30 23.04
N PHE A 26 -10.97 -4.94 24.12
CA PHE A 26 -9.71 -5.68 24.15
C PHE A 26 -9.68 -6.81 23.11
N ILE A 27 -10.73 -7.63 23.01
CA ILE A 27 -10.80 -8.73 22.05
C ILE A 27 -10.77 -8.21 20.61
N HIS A 28 -11.50 -7.13 20.30
CA HIS A 28 -11.47 -6.53 18.96
C HIS A 28 -10.08 -5.99 18.62
N MET A 29 -9.42 -5.34 19.57
CA MET A 29 -8.06 -4.82 19.41
C MET A 29 -7.07 -5.97 19.16
N GLU A 30 -7.10 -7.02 19.99
CA GLU A 30 -6.23 -8.20 19.84
C GLU A 30 -6.49 -8.92 18.51
N ALA A 31 -7.74 -9.08 18.10
CA ALA A 31 -8.08 -9.72 16.82
C ALA A 31 -7.55 -8.94 15.61
N VAL A 32 -7.55 -7.60 15.69
CA VAL A 32 -7.02 -6.73 14.62
C VAL A 32 -5.50 -6.75 14.60
N HIS A 33 -4.84 -6.67 15.76
CA HIS A 33 -3.38 -6.58 15.85
C HIS A 33 -2.65 -7.93 15.75
N ARG A 34 -3.24 -9.00 16.27
CA ARG A 34 -2.63 -10.34 16.35
C ARG A 34 -3.41 -11.38 15.55
N ASN A 35 -3.85 -11.02 14.34
CA ASN A 35 -4.48 -11.99 13.46
C ASN A 35 -3.47 -13.10 13.04
N PRO A 36 -3.68 -14.37 13.42
CA PRO A 36 -2.71 -15.44 13.17
C PRO A 36 -2.49 -15.69 11.67
N ILE A 37 -3.51 -15.49 10.83
CA ILE A 37 -3.40 -15.68 9.37
C ILE A 37 -2.43 -14.63 8.80
N MET A 38 -2.56 -13.37 9.22
CA MET A 38 -1.68 -12.30 8.77
C MET A 38 -0.24 -12.53 9.21
N LEU A 39 -0.03 -12.99 10.45
CA LEU A 39 1.31 -13.30 10.98
C LEU A 39 1.98 -14.43 10.20
N VAL A 40 1.24 -15.49 9.85
CA VAL A 40 1.76 -16.61 9.05
C VAL A 40 2.05 -16.18 7.61
N VAL A 41 1.18 -15.39 6.99
CA VAL A 41 1.41 -14.87 5.64
C VAL A 41 2.64 -13.94 5.64
N ALA A 42 2.76 -13.05 6.62
CA ALA A 42 3.91 -12.15 6.74
C ALA A 42 5.23 -12.92 6.95
N SER A 43 5.24 -13.93 7.82
CA SER A 43 6.44 -14.75 8.06
C SER A 43 6.83 -15.58 6.84
N TYR A 44 5.85 -16.13 6.12
CA TYR A 44 6.05 -16.84 4.86
C TYR A 44 6.64 -15.91 3.78
N LEU A 45 6.07 -14.72 3.60
CA LEU A 45 6.56 -13.73 2.64
C LEU A 45 7.98 -13.28 2.99
N TYR A 46 8.25 -12.98 4.26
CA TYR A 46 9.58 -12.61 4.75
C TYR A 46 10.62 -13.69 4.48
N SER A 47 10.27 -14.95 4.77
CA SER A 47 11.15 -16.09 4.54
C SER A 47 11.47 -16.28 3.06
N ARG A 48 10.47 -16.12 2.18
CA ARG A 48 10.68 -16.17 0.72
C ARG A 48 11.52 -15.01 0.21
N MET A 49 11.32 -13.80 0.74
CA MET A 49 12.12 -12.63 0.37
C MET A 49 13.58 -12.82 0.78
N LYS A 50 13.83 -13.28 2.01
CA LYS A 50 15.18 -13.63 2.48
C LYS A 50 15.81 -14.72 1.62
N ALA A 51 15.10 -15.82 1.35
CA ALA A 51 15.61 -16.91 0.51
C ALA A 51 16.03 -16.41 -0.88
N LYS A 52 15.21 -15.55 -1.51
CA LYS A 52 15.57 -14.90 -2.78
C LYS A 52 16.83 -14.03 -2.65
N GLN A 53 16.95 -13.23 -1.59
CA GLN A 53 18.13 -12.40 -1.36
C GLN A 53 19.40 -13.24 -1.15
N TYR A 54 19.33 -14.35 -0.40
CA TYR A 54 20.46 -15.27 -0.24
C TYR A 54 20.88 -15.88 -1.56
N VAL A 55 19.92 -16.37 -2.36
CA VAL A 55 20.20 -16.90 -3.70
C VAL A 55 20.83 -15.81 -4.57
N THR A 56 20.27 -14.60 -4.64
CA THR A 56 20.85 -13.51 -5.43
C THR A 56 22.25 -13.12 -4.96
N LYS A 57 22.51 -13.05 -3.65
CA LYS A 57 23.86 -12.74 -3.12
C LYS A 57 24.87 -13.86 -3.44
N ASN A 58 24.50 -15.12 -3.24
CA ASN A 58 25.37 -16.27 -3.54
C ASN A 58 25.58 -16.46 -5.04
N LEU A 59 24.54 -16.24 -5.84
CA LEU A 59 24.59 -16.27 -7.30
C LEU A 59 25.46 -15.11 -7.83
N MET A 60 25.39 -13.92 -7.23
CA MET A 60 26.27 -12.78 -7.58
C MET A 60 27.75 -13.05 -7.24
N MET A 61 28.04 -13.89 -6.23
CA MET A 61 29.39 -14.40 -5.97
C MET A 61 29.85 -15.45 -7.01
N MET A 62 28.94 -16.21 -7.64
CA MET A 62 29.26 -17.20 -8.69
C MET A 62 29.12 -16.66 -10.13
N MET A 63 28.37 -15.58 -10.37
CA MET A 63 28.03 -15.02 -11.69
C MET A 63 29.03 -14.00 -12.22
N LYS A 64 30.31 -14.11 -11.84
CA LYS A 64 31.35 -13.50 -12.67
C LYS A 64 31.53 -14.22 -14.03
N ASN A 65 30.96 -15.42 -14.21
CA ASN A 65 31.29 -16.24 -15.37
C ASN A 65 30.19 -16.63 -16.36
N ASP A 66 28.87 -16.53 -16.12
CA ASP A 66 27.96 -16.88 -17.21
C ASP A 66 26.60 -16.18 -17.19
N ARG A 67 26.35 -15.47 -18.28
CA ARG A 67 25.07 -14.87 -18.65
C ARG A 67 24.11 -15.99 -19.00
N LYS A 68 23.14 -16.28 -18.13
CA LYS A 68 21.84 -16.86 -18.55
C LYS A 68 20.76 -16.55 -17.51
N SER A 69 20.03 -15.47 -17.80
CA SER A 69 18.72 -15.13 -17.26
C SER A 69 17.74 -16.27 -17.58
N SER A 70 17.62 -17.24 -16.68
CA SER A 70 16.76 -18.40 -16.86
C SER A 70 15.35 -18.14 -16.31
N LYS A 71 14.46 -17.72 -17.23
CA LYS A 71 13.02 -18.04 -17.34
C LYS A 71 12.15 -17.94 -16.07
N ASP A 72 11.75 -16.71 -15.77
CA ASP A 72 10.67 -16.41 -14.81
C ASP A 72 9.23 -16.59 -15.39
N TYR A 73 9.13 -17.01 -16.66
CA TYR A 73 7.85 -17.12 -17.38
C TYR A 73 6.96 -18.27 -16.90
N SER A 74 7.54 -19.38 -16.44
CA SER A 74 6.78 -20.55 -15.98
C SER A 74 5.98 -20.24 -14.70
N SER A 75 6.57 -19.50 -13.76
CA SER A 75 5.93 -19.20 -12.47
C SER A 75 4.66 -18.35 -12.64
N LYS A 76 4.67 -17.39 -13.58
CA LYS A 76 3.52 -16.51 -13.86
C LYS A 76 2.36 -17.26 -14.50
N VAL A 77 2.65 -18.19 -15.42
CA VAL A 77 1.61 -19.02 -16.06
C VAL A 77 0.95 -19.93 -15.03
N VAL A 78 1.75 -20.59 -14.18
CA VAL A 78 1.24 -21.43 -13.09
C VAL A 78 0.37 -20.63 -12.11
N GLN A 79 0.81 -19.43 -11.72
CA GLN A 79 0.00 -18.54 -10.87
C GLN A 79 -1.34 -18.14 -11.51
N LYS A 80 -1.35 -17.85 -12.82
CA LYS A 80 -2.58 -17.57 -13.55
C LYS A 80 -3.52 -18.77 -13.56
N TRP A 81 -3.00 -19.98 -13.77
CA TRP A 81 -3.80 -21.21 -13.70
C TRP A 81 -4.38 -21.46 -12.31
N HIS A 82 -3.59 -21.30 -11.24
CA HIS A 82 -4.10 -21.39 -9.87
C HIS A 82 -5.21 -20.38 -9.61
N LEU A 83 -5.07 -19.14 -10.11
CA LEU A 83 -6.11 -18.12 -9.99
C LEU A 83 -7.40 -18.52 -10.73
N VAL A 84 -7.28 -19.03 -11.96
CA VAL A 84 -8.44 -19.50 -12.73
C VAL A 84 -9.16 -20.62 -11.99
N ILE A 85 -8.43 -21.62 -11.50
CA ILE A 85 -9.00 -22.73 -10.72
C ILE A 85 -9.69 -22.22 -9.45
N LEU A 86 -9.08 -21.28 -8.72
CA LEU A 86 -9.66 -20.68 -7.54
C LEU A 86 -10.99 -19.98 -7.85
N LEU A 87 -11.03 -19.20 -8.94
CA LEU A 87 -12.22 -18.43 -9.35
C LEU A 87 -13.34 -19.34 -9.88
N LEU A 88 -13.01 -20.40 -10.61
CA LEU A 88 -13.99 -21.38 -11.07
C LEU A 88 -14.68 -22.10 -9.90
N ARG A 89 -13.92 -22.40 -8.83
CA ARG A 89 -14.47 -23.04 -7.63
C ARG A 89 -15.21 -22.08 -6.70
N ASN A 90 -14.98 -20.77 -6.83
CA ASN A 90 -15.53 -19.75 -5.94
C ASN A 90 -16.12 -18.56 -6.73
N PRO A 91 -17.33 -18.70 -7.30
CA PRO A 91 -17.90 -17.72 -8.22
C PRO A 91 -18.18 -16.36 -7.56
N SER A 92 -18.48 -16.32 -6.26
CA SER A 92 -18.67 -15.06 -5.51
C SER A 92 -17.43 -14.17 -5.51
N LEU A 93 -16.23 -14.77 -5.54
CA LEU A 93 -14.96 -14.03 -5.59
C LEU A 93 -14.74 -13.35 -6.93
N VAL A 94 -15.39 -13.80 -8.01
CA VAL A 94 -15.28 -13.16 -9.33
C VAL A 94 -15.86 -11.75 -9.28
N PHE A 95 -17.04 -11.59 -8.70
CA PHE A 95 -17.67 -10.28 -8.56
C PHE A 95 -16.86 -9.35 -7.65
N LEU A 96 -16.45 -9.86 -6.49
CA LEU A 96 -15.64 -9.09 -5.53
C LEU A 96 -14.31 -8.64 -6.16
N ARG A 97 -13.65 -9.53 -6.92
CA ARG A 97 -12.42 -9.22 -7.64
C ARG A 97 -12.62 -8.13 -8.68
N LYS A 98 -13.68 -8.21 -9.50
CA LYS A 98 -13.99 -7.18 -10.50
C LYS A 98 -14.21 -5.81 -9.84
N HIS A 99 -14.99 -5.76 -8.76
CA HIS A 99 -15.21 -4.53 -8.02
C HIS A 99 -13.90 -3.98 -7.42
N ALA A 100 -13.09 -4.82 -6.78
CA ALA A 100 -11.80 -4.40 -6.23
C ALA A 100 -10.84 -3.85 -7.29
N LEU A 101 -10.79 -4.47 -8.48
CA LEU A 101 -9.97 -3.99 -9.59
C LEU A 101 -10.44 -2.62 -10.10
N SER A 102 -11.75 -2.42 -10.23
CA SER A 102 -12.32 -1.11 -10.60
C SER A 102 -11.95 -0.03 -9.57
N GLN A 103 -11.99 -0.33 -8.27
CA GLN A 103 -11.57 0.61 -7.23
C GLN A 103 -10.08 0.97 -7.31
N ILE A 104 -9.22 -0.02 -7.63
CA ILE A 104 -7.79 0.22 -7.81
C ILE A 104 -7.54 1.12 -9.02
N GLU A 105 -8.24 0.87 -10.13
CA GLU A 105 -8.14 1.68 -11.34
C GLU A 105 -8.60 3.13 -11.09
N ASN A 106 -9.75 3.30 -10.44
CA ASN A 106 -10.27 4.61 -10.05
C ASN A 106 -9.33 5.39 -9.11
N LYS A 107 -8.63 4.69 -8.21
CA LYS A 107 -7.59 5.33 -7.37
C LYS A 107 -6.40 5.78 -8.21
N LYS A 108 -5.93 4.92 -9.12
CA LYS A 108 -4.79 5.23 -10.00
C LYS A 108 -5.08 6.42 -10.90
N THR A 109 -6.28 6.51 -11.48
CA THR A 109 -6.69 7.65 -12.32
C THR A 109 -6.77 8.94 -11.51
N LYS A 110 -7.31 8.89 -10.28
CA LYS A 110 -7.29 10.05 -9.36
C LYS A 110 -5.87 10.52 -9.04
N THR A 111 -4.96 9.61 -8.68
CA THR A 111 -3.56 9.94 -8.41
C THR A 111 -2.86 10.53 -9.63
N LEU A 112 -3.09 9.96 -10.82
CA LEU A 112 -2.50 10.47 -12.06
C LEU A 112 -3.01 11.88 -12.39
N ASN A 113 -4.32 12.11 -12.23
CA ASN A 113 -4.92 13.43 -12.45
C ASN A 113 -4.41 14.47 -11.44
N GLU A 114 -4.15 14.08 -10.20
CA GLU A 114 -3.56 14.95 -9.18
C GLU A 114 -2.11 15.31 -9.52
N VAL A 115 -1.30 14.35 -9.97
CA VAL A 115 0.08 14.59 -10.44
C VAL A 115 0.07 15.54 -11.65
N ASN A 116 -0.79 15.30 -12.63
CA ASN A 116 -0.92 16.15 -13.81
C ASN A 116 -1.35 17.59 -13.44
N ARG A 117 -2.27 17.75 -12.47
CA ARG A 117 -2.66 19.08 -11.95
C ARG A 117 -1.47 19.79 -11.30
N ARG A 118 -0.70 19.09 -10.46
CA ARG A 118 0.51 19.67 -9.84
C ARG A 118 1.54 20.10 -10.88
N GLN A 119 1.75 19.29 -11.93
CA GLN A 119 2.63 19.66 -13.05
C GLN A 119 2.12 20.90 -13.79
N SER A 120 0.81 20.98 -14.09
CA SER A 120 0.24 22.17 -14.73
C SER A 120 0.35 23.44 -13.86
N CYS A 121 0.25 23.33 -12.53
CA CYS A 121 0.49 24.46 -11.63
C CYS A 121 1.97 24.87 -11.59
N ILE A 122 2.89 23.90 -11.63
CA ILE A 122 4.34 24.18 -11.67
C ILE A 122 4.71 24.87 -13.00
N GLU A 123 4.17 24.41 -14.12
CA GLU A 123 4.35 25.04 -15.43
C GLU A 123 3.80 26.46 -15.46
N GLN A 124 2.65 26.71 -14.84
CA GLN A 124 2.09 28.07 -14.68
C GLN A 124 2.95 28.97 -13.78
N THR A 125 3.65 28.43 -12.77
CA THR A 125 4.58 29.20 -11.93
C THR A 125 5.91 29.50 -12.63
N LEU A 126 6.39 28.60 -13.49
CA LEU A 126 7.59 28.82 -14.32
C LEU A 126 7.33 29.82 -15.46
N HIS A 127 6.10 29.88 -15.98
CA HIS A 127 5.67 30.87 -16.96
C HIS A 127 5.27 32.23 -16.35
N ARG A 128 5.34 32.39 -15.02
CA ARG A 128 5.23 33.71 -14.40
C ARG A 128 6.60 34.39 -14.59
N PRO A 129 6.75 35.38 -15.50
CA PRO A 129 7.94 36.23 -15.44
C PRO A 129 8.01 36.77 -14.02
N SER A 130 9.20 36.76 -13.41
CA SER A 130 9.43 37.50 -12.18
C SER A 130 8.78 38.87 -12.35
N LEU A 131 7.90 39.27 -11.43
CA LEU A 131 7.28 40.61 -11.46
C LEU A 131 8.31 41.75 -11.34
N VAL A 132 9.59 41.40 -11.26
CA VAL A 132 10.72 42.27 -11.52
C VAL A 132 11.24 41.89 -12.90
N SER A 133 10.97 42.74 -13.89
CA SER A 133 11.62 42.60 -15.20
C SER A 133 13.13 42.80 -15.04
N GLU A 134 13.97 42.19 -15.88
CA GLU A 134 15.42 42.47 -15.89
C GLU A 134 15.72 43.97 -16.02
N ILE A 135 14.84 44.71 -16.70
CA ILE A 135 14.83 46.17 -16.81
C ILE A 135 14.72 46.86 -15.42
N ASP A 136 13.90 46.34 -14.51
CA ASP A 136 13.70 46.92 -13.19
C ASP A 136 14.91 46.70 -12.29
N LEU A 137 15.60 45.56 -12.42
CA LEU A 137 16.87 45.32 -11.72
C LEU A 137 17.97 46.25 -12.24
N GLN A 138 18.05 46.45 -13.55
CA GLN A 138 19.05 47.34 -14.15
C GLN A 138 18.82 48.81 -13.76
N ASN A 139 17.56 49.23 -13.68
CA ASN A 139 17.17 50.56 -13.19
C ASN A 139 17.43 50.74 -11.69
N MET A 140 17.28 49.68 -10.88
CA MET A 140 17.63 49.72 -9.45
C MET A 140 19.14 49.85 -9.22
N TRP A 141 19.96 49.17 -10.02
CA TRP A 141 21.42 49.30 -9.93
C TRP A 141 21.91 50.68 -10.37
N GLN A 142 21.32 51.27 -11.42
CA GLN A 142 21.66 52.62 -11.89
C GLN A 142 21.28 53.71 -10.88
N LYS A 143 20.20 53.53 -10.11
CA LYS A 143 19.75 54.52 -9.11
C LYS A 143 20.60 54.61 -7.84
N ASN A 144 21.45 53.63 -7.56
CA ASN A 144 22.27 53.58 -6.35
C ASN A 144 23.72 54.08 -6.56
N VAL A 145 24.04 54.63 -7.74
CA VAL A 145 25.40 55.06 -8.12
C VAL A 145 25.50 56.60 -8.28
N ASN A 146 24.49 57.36 -7.88
CA ASN A 146 24.56 58.83 -7.74
C ASN A 146 24.25 59.27 -6.32
#